data_AF-A0A9D6MJ43-F1
#
_entry.id   AF-A0A9D6MJ43-F1
#
_cell.length_a   1.000
_cell.length_b   1.000
_cell.length_c   1.000
_cell.angle_alpha   90.00
_cell.angle_beta   90.00
_cell.angle_gamma   90.00
#
_symmetry.space_group_name_H-M   'P 1'
#
loop_
_entity.id
_entity.type
_entity.pdbx_description
1 polymer ?
#
loop_
_entity_poly.entity_id
_entity_poly.type
_entity_poly.pdbx_seq_one_letter_code
_entity_poly.pdbx_strand_id
1 'polypeptide(L)'
;MACDEIGALRLALMNVLGGSREAERQHEEAELGDALRHEGPIKSLASARTLEEAKQQLEGAIVELEQRQAEMLPDDPKVHYTKTLLVAVKGAEGTYRRLQADLEQFHRGLEEIHDLIHEIYPVSEQDN
;
A
#
# COMPACT_ATOMS: atom_id res chain seq x y z
N MET A 1 10.39 15.18 11.48
CA MET A 1 9.80 13.90 11.92
C MET A 1 8.69 13.63 10.93
N ALA A 2 9.00 12.88 9.89
CA ALA A 2 8.08 12.62 8.79
C ALA A 2 7.73 11.13 8.81
N CYS A 3 6.46 10.82 8.62
CA CYS A 3 5.96 9.45 8.52
C CYS A 3 5.99 9.01 7.04
N ASP A 4 7.20 8.97 6.49
CA ASP A 4 7.46 8.75 5.07
C ASP A 4 6.79 7.48 4.53
N GLU A 5 6.77 6.41 5.33
CA GLU A 5 6.14 5.13 4.96
C GLU A 5 4.63 5.29 4.76
N ILE A 6 3.96 6.10 5.60
CA ILE A 6 2.53 6.36 5.51
C ILE A 6 2.22 7.29 4.32
N GLY A 7 3.02 8.33 4.12
CA GLY A 7 2.84 9.25 2.99
C GLY A 7 3.06 8.55 1.65
N ALA A 8 4.09 7.71 1.55
CA ALA A 8 4.34 6.89 0.37
C ALA A 8 3.23 5.86 0.12
N LEU A 9 2.71 5.21 1.17
CA LEU A 9 1.55 4.32 1.03
C LEU A 9 0.30 5.07 0.53
N ARG A 10 0.08 6.30 1.01
CA ARG A 10 -1.03 7.15 0.54
C ARG A 10 -0.89 7.47 -0.94
N LEU A 11 0.30 7.85 -1.41
CA LEU A 11 0.58 8.05 -2.84
C LEU A 11 0.35 6.79 -3.68
N ALA A 12 0.83 5.63 -3.19
CA ALA A 12 0.61 4.34 -3.83
C ALA A 12 -0.89 4.06 -4.04
N LEU A 13 -1.69 4.27 -2.98
CA LEU A 13 -3.14 4.05 -3.01
C LEU A 13 -3.84 5.03 -3.95
N MET A 14 -3.36 6.27 -4.11
CA MET A 14 -3.90 7.20 -5.12
C MET A 14 -3.66 6.69 -6.54
N ASN A 15 -2.49 6.08 -6.81
CA ASN A 15 -2.19 5.49 -8.11
C ASN A 15 -3.06 4.26 -8.38
N VAL A 16 -3.24 3.40 -7.37
CA VAL A 16 -4.00 2.15 -7.46
C VAL A 16 -5.50 2.38 -7.60
N LEU A 17 -6.08 3.24 -6.75
CA LEU A 17 -7.52 3.51 -6.73
C LEU A 17 -7.96 4.48 -7.83
N GLY A 18 -7.01 5.23 -8.40
CA GLY A 18 -7.28 6.28 -9.36
C GLY A 18 -8.05 7.48 -8.77
N GLY A 19 -8.61 8.29 -9.67
CA GLY A 19 -9.30 9.53 -9.33
C GLY A 19 -8.38 10.75 -9.23
N SER A 20 -8.98 11.95 -9.27
CA SER A 20 -8.23 13.21 -9.11
C SER A 20 -8.11 13.55 -7.62
N ARG A 21 -6.89 13.45 -7.10
CA ARG A 21 -6.53 13.77 -5.71
C ARG A 21 -5.32 14.70 -5.68
N GLU A 22 -5.32 15.70 -6.57
CA GLU A 22 -4.13 16.52 -6.84
C GLU A 22 -3.63 17.27 -5.60
N ALA A 23 -4.54 17.84 -4.80
CA ALA A 23 -4.15 18.53 -3.56
C ALA A 23 -3.55 17.56 -2.52
N GLU A 24 -4.09 16.35 -2.39
CA GLU A 24 -3.56 15.32 -1.49
C GLU A 24 -2.19 14.84 -1.98
N ARG A 25 -2.03 14.62 -3.30
CA ARG A 25 -0.77 14.23 -3.91
C ARG A 25 0.32 15.28 -3.66
N GLN A 26 0.03 16.55 -3.94
CA GLN A 26 0.97 17.65 -3.71
C GLN A 26 1.37 17.75 -2.22
N HIS A 27 0.44 17.50 -1.31
CA HIS A 27 0.73 17.47 0.11
C HIS A 27 1.72 16.35 0.46
N GLU A 28 1.46 15.10 0.06
CA GLU A 28 2.38 13.99 0.35
C GLU A 28 3.75 14.17 -0.31
N GLU A 29 3.79 14.64 -1.56
CA GLU A 29 5.04 14.89 -2.29
C GLU A 29 5.87 15.99 -1.63
N ALA A 30 5.21 17.03 -1.10
CA ALA A 30 5.87 18.10 -0.35
C ALA A 30 6.43 17.60 0.99
N GLU A 31 5.70 16.72 1.71
CA GLU A 31 6.17 16.15 2.98
C GLU A 31 7.34 15.17 2.78
N LEU A 32 7.25 14.30 1.77
CA LEU A 32 8.29 13.30 1.48
C LEU A 32 9.58 13.93 0.95
N GLY A 33 9.47 15.02 0.17
CA GLY A 33 10.60 15.83 -0.28
C GLY A 33 11.75 15.01 -0.86
N ASP A 34 12.90 14.98 -0.16
CA ASP A 34 14.10 14.28 -0.61
C ASP A 34 13.95 12.76 -0.63
N ALA A 35 13.03 12.17 0.14
CA ALA A 35 12.79 10.73 0.13
C ALA A 35 12.29 10.22 -1.24
N LEU A 36 11.65 11.09 -2.04
CA LEU A 36 11.26 10.79 -3.43
C LEU A 36 12.40 10.93 -4.44
N ARG A 37 13.48 11.63 -4.06
CA ARG A 37 14.63 11.86 -4.94
C ARG A 37 15.64 10.72 -4.90
N HIS A 38 15.74 10.03 -3.77
CA HIS A 38 16.68 8.94 -3.57
C HIS A 38 16.04 7.59 -3.94
N GLU A 39 16.80 6.72 -4.60
CA GLU A 39 16.36 5.34 -4.81
C GLU A 39 16.21 4.63 -3.47
N GLY A 40 15.11 3.90 -3.30
CA GLY A 40 14.81 3.17 -2.07
C GLY A 40 13.33 2.80 -1.94
N PRO A 41 12.96 2.03 -0.90
CA PRO A 41 11.61 1.54 -0.67
C PRO A 41 10.54 2.63 -0.60
N ILE A 42 10.86 3.81 -0.03
CA ILE A 42 9.90 4.93 0.05
C ILE A 42 9.50 5.43 -1.35
N LYS A 43 10.47 5.70 -2.22
CA LYS A 43 10.23 6.13 -3.60
C LYS A 43 9.50 5.05 -4.40
N SER A 44 9.92 3.80 -4.27
CA SER A 44 9.29 2.66 -4.93
C SER A 44 7.84 2.47 -4.47
N LEU A 45 7.58 2.59 -3.17
CA LEU A 45 6.23 2.53 -2.60
C LEU A 45 5.35 3.65 -3.15
N ALA A 46 5.81 4.90 -3.10
CA ALA A 46 5.06 6.06 -3.61
C ALA A 46 4.70 5.95 -5.11
N SER A 47 5.49 5.19 -5.86
CA SER A 47 5.33 5.01 -7.30
C SER A 47 4.55 3.74 -7.67
N ALA A 48 4.21 2.89 -6.71
CA ALA A 48 3.51 1.62 -6.96
C ALA A 48 2.13 1.87 -7.59
N ARG A 49 1.74 1.00 -8.52
CA ARG A 49 0.50 1.13 -9.31
C ARG A 49 -0.43 -0.07 -9.17
N THR A 50 0.02 -1.13 -8.52
CA THR A 50 -0.81 -2.28 -8.18
C THR A 50 -0.82 -2.51 -6.67
N LEU A 51 -1.83 -3.23 -6.18
CA LEU A 51 -1.89 -3.59 -4.77
C LEU A 51 -0.69 -4.46 -4.35
N GLU A 52 -0.30 -5.40 -5.20
CA GLU A 52 0.82 -6.29 -4.88
C GLU A 52 2.17 -5.54 -4.87
N GLU A 53 2.40 -4.60 -5.80
CA GLU A 53 3.58 -3.74 -5.76
C GLU A 53 3.61 -2.91 -4.46
N ALA A 54 2.50 -2.25 -4.11
CA ALA A 54 2.44 -1.42 -2.91
C ALA A 54 2.67 -2.24 -1.64
N LYS A 55 2.15 -3.46 -1.55
CA LYS A 55 2.43 -4.39 -0.45
C LYS A 55 3.92 -4.71 -0.33
N GLN A 56 4.54 -5.14 -1.42
CA GLN A 56 5.96 -5.53 -1.43
C GLN A 56 6.87 -4.36 -1.05
N GLN A 57 6.59 -3.16 -1.57
CA GLN A 57 7.38 -1.98 -1.25
C GLN A 57 7.14 -1.49 0.20
N LEU A 58 5.93 -1.64 0.74
CA LEU A 58 5.64 -1.36 2.14
C LEU A 58 6.37 -2.31 3.08
N GLU A 59 6.43 -3.61 2.75
CA GLU A 59 7.25 -4.58 3.49
C GLU A 59 8.73 -4.18 3.50
N GLY A 60 9.27 -3.75 2.35
CA GLY A 60 10.64 -3.23 2.25
C GLY A 60 10.88 -1.96 3.08
N ALA A 61 9.93 -1.03 3.08
CA ALA A 61 10.00 0.20 3.87
C ALA A 61 9.95 -0.10 5.39
N ILE A 62 9.17 -1.09 5.81
CA ILE A 62 9.14 -1.56 7.21
C ILE A 62 10.50 -2.13 7.60
N VAL A 63 11.13 -2.94 6.76
CA VAL A 63 12.47 -3.50 7.03
C VAL A 63 13.51 -2.40 7.23
N GLU A 64 13.50 -1.35 6.40
CA GLU A 64 14.40 -0.21 6.59
C GLU A 64 14.11 0.56 7.88
N LEU A 65 12.84 0.73 8.23
CA LEU A 65 12.44 1.40 9.48
C LEU A 65 12.85 0.58 10.72
N GLU A 66 12.76 -0.74 10.66
CA GLU A 66 13.27 -1.66 11.69
C GLU A 66 14.78 -1.57 11.81
N GLN A 67 15.50 -1.56 10.69
CA GLN A 67 16.96 -1.39 10.70
C GLN A 67 17.36 -0.04 11.32
N ARG A 68 16.70 1.04 10.91
CA ARG A 68 16.89 2.37 11.50
C ARG A 68 16.65 2.34 13.01
N GLN A 69 15.59 1.69 13.47
CA GLN A 69 15.31 1.55 14.90
C GLN A 69 16.41 0.77 15.64
N ALA A 70 16.91 -0.31 15.05
CA ALA A 70 17.92 -1.17 15.65
C ALA A 70 19.28 -0.46 15.81
N GLU A 71 19.60 0.47 14.90
CA GLU A 71 20.83 1.26 14.92
C GLU A 71 20.78 2.46 15.88
N MET A 72 19.60 2.81 16.41
CA MET A 72 19.46 3.96 17.31
C MET A 72 20.08 3.70 18.67
N LEU A 73 20.76 4.72 19.19
CA LEU A 73 21.24 4.72 20.56
C LEU A 73 20.06 4.77 21.55
N PRO A 74 20.17 4.15 22.74
CA PRO A 74 19.10 4.15 23.73
C PRO A 74 18.66 5.54 24.20
N ASP A 75 19.53 6.53 24.12
CA ASP A 75 19.31 7.93 24.51
C ASP A 75 18.99 8.85 23.33
N ASP A 76 18.85 8.31 22.11
CA ASP A 76 18.42 9.10 20.95
C ASP A 76 17.02 9.69 21.20
N PRO A 77 16.84 11.02 21.13
CA PRO A 77 15.55 11.66 21.38
C PRO A 77 14.43 11.19 20.44
N LYS A 78 14.77 10.59 19.29
CA LYS A 78 13.82 10.07 18.31
C LYS A 78 13.44 8.60 18.56
N VAL A 79 14.05 7.88 19.49
CA VAL A 79 13.83 6.43 19.65
C VAL A 79 12.36 6.09 19.93
N HIS A 80 11.67 6.92 20.73
CA HIS A 80 10.25 6.73 21.02
C HIS A 80 9.36 7.05 19.83
N TYR A 81 9.73 8.07 19.04
CA TYR A 81 9.04 8.39 17.80
C TYR A 81 9.16 7.25 16.80
N THR A 82 10.38 6.75 16.53
CA THR A 82 10.62 5.64 15.59
C THR A 82 9.89 4.36 16.03
N LYS A 83 9.90 4.03 17.33
CA LYS A 83 9.11 2.91 17.89
C LYS A 83 7.62 3.06 17.60
N THR A 84 7.07 4.25 17.82
CA THR A 84 5.65 4.53 17.61
C THR A 84 5.29 4.46 16.13
N LEU A 85 6.13 5.05 15.27
CA LEU A 85 5.98 4.99 13.82
C LEU A 85 5.98 3.55 13.33
N LEU A 86 6.93 2.72 13.77
CA LEU A 86 7.01 1.33 13.37
C LEU A 86 5.74 0.53 13.74
N VAL A 87 5.21 0.74 14.95
CA VAL A 87 3.94 0.12 15.36
C VAL A 87 2.79 0.57 14.46
N ALA A 88 2.70 1.86 14.16
CA ALA A 88 1.65 2.42 13.30
C ALA A 88 1.73 1.87 11.86
N VAL A 89 2.94 1.82 11.27
CA VAL A 89 3.16 1.31 9.91
C VAL A 89 2.84 -0.18 9.82
N LYS A 90 3.25 -0.99 10.80
CA LYS A 90 2.87 -2.42 10.87
C LYS A 90 1.35 -2.61 11.04
N GLY A 91 0.68 -1.75 11.80
CA GLY A 91 -0.78 -1.77 11.91
C GLY A 91 -1.47 -1.45 10.59
N ALA A 92 -0.94 -0.49 9.84
CA ALA A 92 -1.40 -0.16 8.49
C ALA A 92 -1.18 -1.32 7.52
N GLU A 93 0.00 -1.96 7.55
CA GLU A 93 0.34 -3.13 6.72
C GLU A 93 -0.59 -4.32 6.98
N GLY A 94 -0.87 -4.63 8.25
CA GLY A 94 -1.82 -5.69 8.59
C GLY A 94 -3.23 -5.39 8.09
N THR A 95 -3.66 -4.13 8.11
CA THR A 95 -4.95 -3.71 7.56
C THR A 95 -4.97 -3.78 6.04
N TYR A 96 -3.89 -3.35 5.40
CA TYR A 96 -3.68 -3.43 3.97
C TYR A 96 -3.80 -4.87 3.46
N ARG A 97 -3.09 -5.82 4.09
CA ARG A 97 -3.14 -7.25 3.72
C ARG A 97 -4.55 -7.82 3.81
N ARG A 98 -5.31 -7.45 4.85
CA ARG A 98 -6.72 -7.87 4.99
C ARG A 98 -7.58 -7.34 3.86
N LEU A 99 -7.48 -6.04 3.55
CA LEU A 99 -8.25 -5.44 2.46
C LEU A 99 -7.90 -6.06 1.09
N GLN A 100 -6.61 -6.35 0.85
CA GLN A 100 -6.19 -7.03 -0.38
C GLN A 100 -6.79 -8.44 -0.45
N ALA A 101 -6.75 -9.21 0.65
CA ALA A 101 -7.34 -10.55 0.69
C ALA A 101 -8.86 -10.53 0.48
N ASP A 102 -9.56 -9.54 1.05
CA ASP A 102 -11.00 -9.35 0.88
C ASP A 102 -11.34 -9.04 -0.60
N LEU A 103 -10.53 -8.20 -1.26
CA LEU A 103 -10.72 -7.88 -2.68
C LEU A 103 -10.47 -9.12 -3.57
N GLU A 104 -9.44 -9.91 -3.28
CA GLU A 104 -9.17 -11.15 -4.00
C GLU A 104 -10.30 -12.17 -3.81
N GLN A 105 -10.88 -12.24 -2.61
CA GLN A 105 -12.04 -13.09 -2.35
C GLN A 105 -13.27 -12.61 -3.12
N PHE A 106 -13.53 -11.30 -3.13
CA PHE A 106 -14.61 -10.72 -3.93
C PHE A 106 -14.44 -11.04 -5.42
N HIS A 107 -13.23 -10.86 -5.95
CA HIS A 107 -12.91 -11.19 -7.34
C HIS A 107 -13.20 -12.66 -7.67
N ARG A 108 -12.80 -13.61 -6.81
CA ARG A 108 -13.15 -15.04 -6.99
C ARG A 108 -14.66 -15.27 -6.96
N GLY A 109 -15.38 -14.58 -6.07
CA GLY A 109 -16.85 -14.68 -6.01
C GLY A 109 -17.55 -14.20 -7.28
N LEU A 110 -16.94 -13.31 -8.08
CA LEU A 110 -17.50 -12.90 -9.37
C LEU A 110 -17.51 -14.05 -10.39
N GLU A 111 -16.49 -14.91 -10.38
CA GLU A 111 -16.45 -16.11 -11.22
C GLU A 111 -17.58 -17.07 -10.84
N GLU A 112 -17.78 -17.31 -9.54
CA GLU A 112 -18.86 -18.19 -9.06
C GLU A 112 -20.25 -17.67 -9.47
N ILE A 113 -20.45 -16.35 -9.42
CA ILE A 113 -21.69 -15.72 -9.88
C ILE A 113 -21.83 -15.86 -11.41
N HIS A 114 -20.76 -15.64 -12.15
CA HIS A 114 -20.73 -15.79 -13.61
C HIS A 114 -21.11 -17.22 -14.03
N ASP A 115 -20.51 -18.22 -13.39
CA ASP A 115 -20.79 -19.63 -13.64
C ASP A 115 -22.23 -20.00 -13.30
N LEU A 116 -22.75 -19.53 -12.16
CA LEU A 116 -24.13 -19.75 -11.77
C LEU A 116 -25.11 -19.15 -12.79
N ILE A 117 -24.82 -17.97 -13.34
CA ILE A 117 -25.66 -17.36 -14.39
C ILE A 117 -25.69 -18.25 -15.63
N HIS A 118 -24.54 -18.78 -16.07
CA HIS A 118 -24.48 -19.67 -17.23
C HIS A 118 -25.09 -21.06 -16.98
N GLU A 119 -25.10 -21.53 -15.73
CA GLU A 119 -25.81 -22.74 -15.34
C GLU A 119 -27.33 -22.56 -15.43
N ILE A 120 -27.86 -21.42 -14.97
CA ILE A 120 -29.31 -21.13 -14.98
C ILE A 120 -29.78 -20.72 -16.39
N TYR A 121 -28.96 -19.97 -17.12
CA TYR A 121 -29.24 -19.47 -18.46
C TYR A 121 -28.11 -19.86 -19.43
N PRO A 122 -28.12 -21.10 -19.94
CA PRO A 122 -27.10 -21.57 -20.87
C PRO A 122 -27.11 -20.72 -22.15
N VAL A 123 -25.93 -20.26 -22.57
CA VAL A 123 -25.78 -19.61 -23.88
C VAL A 123 -25.70 -20.70 -24.93
N SER A 124 -26.60 -20.68 -25.91
CA SER A 124 -26.53 -21.58 -27.05
C SER A 124 -25.54 -21.03 -28.09
N GLU A 125 -24.79 -21.89 -28.79
CA GLU A 125 -23.87 -21.48 -29.89
C GLU A 125 -24.56 -20.72 -31.04
N GLN A 126 -25.89 -20.52 -30.99
CA GLN A 126 -26.69 -19.87 -32.04
C GLN A 126 -27.00 -18.39 -31.77
N ASP A 127 -26.60 -17.83 -30.62
CA ASP A 127 -26.93 -16.46 -30.20
C ASP A 127 -25.76 -15.45 -30.34
N ASN A 128 -24.74 -15.77 -31.16
CA ASN A 128 -23.65 -14.83 -31.53
C ASN A 128 -23.60 -14.58 -33.04
#